data_AF-A0A959HL63-F1
#
_entry.id   AF-A0A959HL63-F1
#
_cell.length_a   1.000
_cell.length_b   1.000
_cell.length_c   1.000
_cell.angle_alpha   90.00
_cell.angle_beta   90.00
_cell.angle_gamma   90.00
#
_symmetry.space_group_name_H-M   'P 1'
#
loop_
_entity.id
_entity.type
_entity.pdbx_description
1 polymer ?
#
loop_
_entity_poly.entity_id
_entity_poly.type
_entity_poly.pdbx_seq_one_letter_code
_entity_poly.pdbx_strand_id
1 'polypeptide(L)' 'VNLNHKKIQGKKSYPNVRDIPKEVDLAVIVTPSQSVPQVVEDCGQAGIGGLVIISAGFKEAGEEGKRMYEEIA' A
#
# COMPACT_ATOMS: atom_id res chain seq x y z
N VAL A 1 8.18 2.51 3.30
CA VAL A 1 7.09 3.05 4.12
C VAL A 1 6.85 2.11 5.28
N ASN A 2 6.85 2.61 6.52
CA ASN A 2 6.63 1.81 7.71
C ASN A 2 6.19 2.73 8.87
N LEU A 3 5.11 2.39 9.55
CA LEU A 3 4.54 3.20 10.65
C LEU A 3 5.38 3.18 11.93
N ASN A 4 6.07 2.06 12.19
CA ASN A 4 6.71 1.81 13.49
C ASN A 4 8.21 2.12 13.48
N HIS A 5 8.83 2.15 12.30
CA HIS A 5 10.28 2.28 12.16
C HIS A 5 10.65 3.45 11.25
N LYS A 6 11.49 4.35 11.77
CA LYS A 6 12.09 5.46 11.01
C LYS A 6 13.22 5.02 10.06
N LYS A 7 13.74 3.80 10.22
CA LYS A 7 14.84 3.23 9.40
C LYS A 7 14.66 1.72 9.25
N ILE A 8 14.78 1.20 8.03
CA ILE A 8 14.69 -0.23 7.68
C ILE A 8 15.92 -0.60 6.86
N GLN A 9 16.66 -1.64 7.25
CA GLN A 9 17.86 -2.11 6.53
C GLN A 9 18.84 -1.00 6.14
N GLY A 10 19.10 -0.06 7.06
CA GLY A 10 20.02 1.05 6.76
C GLY A 10 19.39 2.24 6.02
N LYS A 11 18.18 2.12 5.47
CA LYS A 11 17.49 3.14 4.67
C LYS A 11 16.46 3.91 5.49
N LYS A 12 16.32 5.21 5.25
CA LYS A 12 15.25 6.03 5.85
C LYS A 12 13.89 5.48 5.44
N SER A 13 12.97 5.40 6.39
CA SER A 13 11.58 5.04 6.16
C SER A 13 10.67 6.23 6.51
N TYR A 14 9.50 6.24 5.87
CA TYR A 14 8.47 7.25 5.99
C TYR A 14 7.18 6.59 6.50
N PRO A 15 6.36 7.27 7.32
CA PRO A 15 5.12 6.68 7.83
C PRO A 15 4.06 6.57 6.74
N ASN A 16 4.02 7.50 5.77
CA ASN A 16 3.16 7.44 4.60
C ASN A 16 3.98 7.51 3.30
N VAL A 17 3.39 7.06 2.19
CA VAL A 17 3.99 7.18 0.85
C VAL A 17 4.05 8.64 0.38
N ARG A 18 3.06 9.45 0.76
CA ARG A 18 2.99 10.89 0.43
C ARG A 18 4.07 11.74 1.11
N ASP A 19 4.72 11.22 2.15
CA ASP A 19 5.82 11.91 2.83
C ASP A 19 7.17 11.77 2.11
N ILE A 20 7.22 10.96 1.04
CA ILE A 20 8.45 10.74 0.27
C ILE A 20 8.66 11.97 -0.62
N PRO A 21 9.78 12.72 -0.46
CA PRO A 21 10.00 13.99 -1.19
C PRO A 21 10.49 13.76 -2.63
N LYS A 22 10.23 12.59 -3.20
CA LYS A 22 10.69 12.15 -4.52
C LYS A 22 9.53 11.46 -5.21
N GLU A 23 9.50 11.56 -6.53
CA GLU A 23 8.57 10.79 -7.34
C GLU A 23 8.80 9.29 -7.17
N VAL A 24 7.70 8.55 -7.07
CA VAL A 24 7.66 7.09 -6.99
C VAL A 24 6.83 6.61 -8.17
N ASP A 25 7.39 5.69 -8.94
CA ASP A 25 6.77 5.10 -10.13
C ASP A 25 5.98 3.83 -9.80
N LEU A 26 6.47 3.05 -8.84
CA LEU A 26 5.92 1.76 -8.44
C LEU A 26 5.88 1.60 -6.92
N ALA A 27 4.72 1.19 -6.39
CA ALA A 27 4.59 0.77 -5.00
C ALA A 27 4.34 -0.76 -4.88
N VAL A 28 5.10 -1.41 -4.00
CA VAL A 28 4.86 -2.80 -3.59
C VAL A 28 4.21 -2.81 -2.22
N ILE A 29 2.96 -3.27 -2.15
CA ILE A 29 2.13 -3.25 -0.94
C ILE A 29 2.14 -4.63 -0.29
N VAL A 30 2.65 -4.67 0.94
CA VAL A 30 2.84 -5.90 1.75
C VAL A 30 2.36 -5.65 3.18
N THR A 31 1.14 -5.11 3.31
CA THR A 31 0.48 -4.80 4.59
C THR A 31 -0.77 -5.67 4.77
N PRO A 32 -1.37 -5.78 5.96
CA PRO A 32 -2.63 -6.53 6.13
C PRO A 32 -3.71 -6.05 5.14
N SER A 33 -4.54 -6.95 4.60
CA SER A 33 -5.52 -6.62 3.55
C SER A 33 -6.43 -5.45 3.91
N GLN A 34 -6.81 -5.33 5.19
CA GLN A 34 -7.67 -4.24 5.68
C GLN A 34 -7.05 -2.85 5.53
N SER A 35 -5.71 -2.76 5.42
CA SER A 35 -5.01 -1.50 5.23
C SER A 35 -4.77 -1.15 3.76
N VAL A 36 -4.93 -2.12 2.85
CA VAL A 36 -4.56 -1.95 1.44
C VAL A 36 -5.39 -0.88 0.75
N PRO A 37 -6.73 -0.77 0.92
CA PRO A 37 -7.50 0.29 0.28
C PRO A 37 -6.98 1.70 0.57
N GLN A 38 -6.67 1.99 1.83
CA GLN A 38 -6.10 3.29 2.20
C GLN A 38 -4.71 3.52 1.60
N VAL A 39 -3.88 2.47 1.52
CA VAL A 39 -2.54 2.58 0.90
C VAL A 39 -2.66 2.81 -0.60
N VAL A 40 -3.61 2.19 -1.29
CA VAL A 40 -3.90 2.40 -2.72
C VAL A 40 -4.32 3.85 -2.97
N GLU A 41 -5.24 4.37 -2.16
CA GLU A 41 -5.68 5.78 -2.21
C GLU A 41 -4.50 6.74 -1.99
N ASP A 42 -3.67 6.51 -0.97
CA ASP A 42 -2.49 7.34 -0.71
C ASP A 42 -1.48 7.30 -1.87
N CYS A 43 -1.33 6.14 -2.54
CA CYS A 43 -0.49 6.01 -3.72
C CYS A 43 -1.06 6.80 -4.92
N GLY A 44 -2.38 6.77 -5.12
CA GLY A 44 -3.06 7.58 -6.14
C GLY A 44 -2.85 9.08 -5.90
N GLN A 45 -3.01 9.54 -4.67
CA GLN A 45 -2.74 10.93 -4.28
C GLN A 45 -1.26 11.32 -4.45
N ALA A 46 -0.33 10.39 -4.26
CA ALA A 46 1.09 10.58 -4.50
C ALA A 46 1.48 10.54 -5.99
N GLY A 47 0.54 10.27 -6.89
CA GLY A 47 0.78 10.20 -8.34
C GLY A 47 1.51 8.92 -8.79
N ILE A 48 1.45 7.84 -8.00
CA ILE A 48 2.12 6.58 -8.32
C ILE A 48 1.32 5.83 -9.39
N GLY A 49 1.96 5.55 -10.53
CA GLY A 49 1.31 4.94 -11.68
C GLY A 49 1.16 3.41 -11.61
N GLY A 50 2.01 2.72 -10.83
CA GLY A 50 2.01 1.26 -10.73
C GLY A 50 1.90 0.74 -9.31
N LEU A 51 1.07 -0.29 -9.12
CA LEU A 51 0.89 -0.97 -7.82
C LEU A 51 1.09 -2.49 -7.98
N VAL A 52 1.83 -3.09 -7.04
CA VAL A 52 1.95 -4.55 -6.88
C VAL A 52 1.50 -4.91 -5.48
N ILE A 53 0.37 -5.61 -5.36
CA ILE A 53 -0.20 -6.02 -4.07
C ILE A 53 0.15 -7.48 -3.84
N ILE A 54 0.98 -7.75 -2.82
CA ILE A 54 1.39 -9.12 -2.43
C ILE A 54 0.45 -9.67 -1.35
N SER A 55 -0.20 -8.78 -0.60
CA SER A 55 -1.14 -9.12 0.46
C SER A 55 -2.23 -10.09 -0.02
N ALA A 56 -2.55 -11.08 0.82
CA ALA A 56 -3.68 -11.99 0.62
C ALA A 56 -4.91 -11.51 1.42
N GLY A 57 -6.06 -12.15 1.21
CA GLY A 57 -7.31 -11.87 1.91
C GLY A 57 -8.35 -11.14 1.06
N PHE A 58 -8.26 -11.25 -0.26
CA PHE A 58 -9.18 -10.60 -1.21
C PHE A 58 -10.25 -11.57 -1.72
N LYS A 59 -10.45 -11.68 -3.03
CA LYS A 59 -11.49 -12.52 -3.65
C LYS A 59 -11.49 -13.97 -3.15
N GLU A 60 -10.33 -14.47 -2.71
CA GLU A 60 -10.13 -15.80 -2.14
C GLU A 60 -10.65 -15.96 -0.70
N ALA A 61 -10.96 -14.87 0.00
CA ALA A 61 -11.36 -14.86 1.42
C ALA A 61 -12.88 -14.65 1.63
N GLY A 62 -13.70 -14.91 0.61
CA GLY A 62 -15.16 -14.79 0.69
C GLY A 62 -15.68 -13.38 0.48
N GLU A 63 -16.91 -13.10 0.92
CA GLU A 63 -17.63 -11.86 0.60
C GLU A 63 -16.92 -10.59 1.09
N GLU A 64 -16.34 -10.61 2.28
CA GLU A 64 -15.60 -9.46 2.81
C GLU A 64 -14.35 -9.17 1.97
N GLY A 65 -13.57 -10.20 1.63
CA GLY A 65 -12.39 -10.04 0.80
C GLY A 65 -12.73 -9.65 -0.65
N LYS A 66 -13.87 -10.09 -1.17
CA LYS A 66 -14.40 -9.64 -2.47
C LYS A 66 -14.72 -8.14 -2.44
N ARG A 67 -15.37 -7.64 -1.39
CA ARG A 67 -15.64 -6.19 -1.22
C ARG A 67 -14.35 -5.38 -1.17
N MET A 68 -13.38 -5.82 -0.35
CA MET A 68 -12.07 -5.15 -0.29
C MET A 68 -11.36 -5.14 -1.65
N TYR A 69 -11.52 -6.18 -2.48
CA TYR A 69 -10.98 -6.20 -3.83
C TYR A 69 -11.66 -5.18 -4.74
N GLU A 70 -12.99 -5.05 -4.65
CA GLU A 70 -13.77 -4.07 -5.44
C GLU A 70 -13.41 -2.62 -5.09
N GLU A 71 -12.92 -2.34 -3.87
CA GLU A 71 -12.46 -1.01 -3.47
C GLU A 71 -11.11 -0.61 -4.11
N ILE A 72 -10.30 -1.58 -4.56
CA ILE A 72 -8.92 -1.34 -5.03
C ILE A 72 -8.71 -1.61 -6.52
N ALA A 73 -9.72 -2.11 -7.22
CA ALA A 73 -9.68 -2.49 -8.63
C ALA A 73 -10.46 -1.51 -9.50
#